data_AF-A0A430BAE8-F1
#
_entry.id   AF-A0A430BAE8-F1
#
_cell.length_a   1.000
_cell.length_b   1.000
_cell.length_c   1.000
_cell.angle_alpha   90.00
_cell.angle_beta   90.00
_cell.angle_gamma   90.00
#
_symmetry.space_group_name_H-M   'P 1'
#
loop_
_entity.id
_entity.type
_entity.pdbx_description
1 polymer ?
#
loop_
_entity_poly.entity_id
_entity_poly.type
_entity_poly.pdbx_seq_one_letter_code
_entity_poly.pdbx_strand_id
1 'polypeptide(L)'
;MATIQAFAENGSDFSMDEVAKMAGVSKQAIYRRWTSKYDLLADAVSFGLDQMNRHEEEIVADNPLEALRQVSWQRMNGDPQLGTRLGFFLVAESFRNEAIRKHLNNLRPKVIGVFLRHLEELERIGLRAEGDIVSQAEILNDLLTSATHSLVIRGTAGAAEMAREFETRWHAFCRIAVK
;
A
#
# COMPACT_ATOMS: atom_id res chain seq x y z
N MET A 1 -7.14 -6.08 12.24
CA MET A 1 -7.19 -4.78 11.52
C MET A 1 -8.54 -4.06 11.72
N ALA A 2 -9.10 -4.06 12.94
CA ALA A 2 -10.43 -3.46 13.20
C ALA A 2 -10.48 -1.96 12.88
N THR A 3 -9.43 -1.21 13.20
CA THR A 3 -9.29 0.22 12.86
C THR A 3 -9.33 0.47 11.35
N ILE A 4 -8.52 -0.25 10.57
CA ILE A 4 -8.45 -0.07 9.11
C ILE A 4 -9.80 -0.37 8.47
N GLN A 5 -10.47 -1.45 8.92
CA GLN A 5 -11.81 -1.80 8.47
C GLN A 5 -12.81 -0.68 8.80
N ALA A 6 -12.82 -0.20 10.05
CA ALA A 6 -13.75 0.84 10.50
C ALA A 6 -13.59 2.14 9.69
N PHE A 7 -12.35 2.55 9.40
CA PHE A 7 -12.08 3.72 8.57
C PHE A 7 -12.44 3.53 7.10
N ALA A 8 -12.15 2.37 6.53
CA ALA A 8 -12.54 2.08 5.15
C ALA A 8 -14.07 2.05 5.01
N GLU A 9 -14.77 1.50 6.00
CA GLU A 9 -16.23 1.36 5.98
C GLU A 9 -16.96 2.67 6.26
N ASN A 10 -16.55 3.38 7.31
CA ASN A 10 -17.33 4.49 7.89
C ASN A 10 -16.59 5.84 7.86
N GLY A 11 -15.39 5.90 7.26
CA GLY A 11 -14.54 7.08 7.39
C GLY A 11 -14.26 7.36 8.87
N SER A 12 -14.48 8.59 9.32
CA SER A 12 -14.34 8.96 10.74
C SER A 12 -15.60 8.72 11.59
N ASP A 13 -16.70 8.27 10.99
CA ASP A 13 -18.03 8.15 11.62
C ASP A 13 -18.20 6.81 12.35
N PHE A 14 -17.40 6.62 13.40
CA PHE A 14 -17.50 5.53 14.35
C PHE A 14 -16.95 6.01 15.71
N SER A 15 -16.95 5.21 16.75
CA SER A 15 -16.39 5.56 18.06
C SER A 15 -15.15 4.71 18.39
N MET A 16 -14.21 5.26 19.16
CA MET A 16 -13.08 4.48 19.68
C MET A 16 -13.55 3.27 20.50
N ASP A 17 -14.75 3.37 21.08
CA ASP A 17 -15.42 2.30 21.81
C ASP A 17 -15.87 1.15 20.93
N GLU A 18 -16.40 1.43 19.74
CA GLU A 18 -16.72 0.41 18.74
C GLU A 18 -15.46 -0.34 18.28
N VAL A 19 -14.36 0.39 18.06
CA VAL A 19 -13.07 -0.26 17.73
C VAL A 19 -12.56 -1.11 18.89
N ALA A 20 -12.67 -0.63 20.13
CA ALA A 20 -12.30 -1.40 21.32
C ALA A 20 -13.09 -2.71 21.41
N LYS A 21 -14.41 -2.64 21.17
CA LYS A 21 -15.31 -3.80 21.14
C LYS A 21 -14.94 -4.79 20.02
N MET A 22 -14.69 -4.29 18.81
CA MET A 22 -14.26 -5.13 17.67
C MET A 22 -12.90 -5.80 17.93
N ALA A 23 -12.00 -5.11 18.63
CA ALA A 23 -10.68 -5.64 18.96
C ALA A 23 -10.66 -6.49 20.24
N GLY A 24 -11.77 -6.61 20.97
CA GLY A 24 -11.85 -7.39 22.22
C GLY A 24 -11.05 -6.77 23.38
N VAL A 25 -10.86 -5.45 23.38
CA VAL A 25 -10.08 -4.72 24.40
C VAL A 25 -10.94 -3.70 25.15
N SER A 26 -10.48 -3.25 26.33
CA SER A 26 -11.18 -2.21 27.08
C SER A 26 -10.97 -0.82 26.46
N LYS A 27 -11.94 0.08 26.67
CA LYS A 27 -11.83 1.50 26.26
C LYS A 27 -10.58 2.15 26.85
N GLN A 28 -10.30 1.89 28.12
CA GLN A 28 -9.13 2.39 28.84
C GLN A 28 -7.82 1.95 28.18
N ALA A 29 -7.75 0.72 27.66
CA ALA A 29 -6.57 0.22 26.97
C ALA A 29 -6.29 0.97 25.67
N ILE A 30 -7.33 1.31 24.90
CA ILE A 30 -7.24 2.12 23.68
C ILE A 30 -6.79 3.55 24.02
N TYR A 31 -7.51 4.23 24.91
CA TYR A 31 -7.24 5.64 25.24
C TYR A 31 -5.90 5.86 25.96
N ARG A 32 -5.33 4.85 26.62
CA ARG A 32 -3.97 4.92 27.20
C ARG A 32 -2.89 5.06 26.13
N ARG A 33 -3.12 4.54 24.92
CA ARG A 33 -2.13 4.51 23.84
C ARG A 33 -2.43 5.51 22.72
N TRP A 34 -3.68 5.79 22.43
CA TRP A 34 -4.08 6.69 21.36
C TRP A 34 -5.03 7.76 21.87
N THR A 35 -4.62 9.02 21.69
CA THR A 35 -5.38 10.20 22.10
C THR A 35 -6.49 10.57 21.11
N SER A 36 -6.39 10.11 19.86
CA SER A 36 -7.39 10.34 18.82
C SER A 36 -7.55 9.12 17.89
N LYS A 37 -8.64 9.09 17.11
CA LYS A 37 -8.84 8.09 16.06
C LYS A 37 -7.77 8.16 14.97
N TYR A 38 -7.23 9.36 14.73
CA TYR A 38 -6.19 9.57 13.72
C TYR A 38 -4.83 9.05 14.16
N ASP A 39 -4.51 9.16 15.45
CA ASP A 39 -3.31 8.52 16.02
C ASP A 39 -3.41 7.00 15.91
N LEU A 40 -4.59 6.46 16.23
CA LEU A 40 -4.89 5.04 16.06
C LEU A 40 -4.81 4.60 14.60
N LEU A 41 -5.31 5.41 13.66
CA LEU A 41 -5.23 5.14 12.23
C LEU A 41 -3.78 5.13 11.73
N ALA A 42 -3.00 6.15 12.09
CA ALA A 42 -1.60 6.27 11.71
C ALA A 42 -0.78 5.05 12.15
N ASP A 43 -0.93 4.64 13.41
CA ASP A 43 -0.30 3.42 13.94
C ASP A 43 -0.79 2.17 13.20
N ALA A 44 -2.09 2.05 12.94
CA ALA A 44 -2.66 0.90 12.25
C ALA A 44 -2.15 0.78 10.80
N VAL A 45 -2.07 1.89 10.07
CA VAL A 45 -1.53 1.94 8.69
C VAL A 45 -0.05 1.61 8.69
N SER A 46 0.72 2.21 9.61
CA SER A 46 2.16 1.91 9.76
C SER A 46 2.40 0.43 10.04
N PHE A 47 1.65 -0.14 10.97
CA PHE A 47 1.73 -1.56 11.29
C PHE A 47 1.33 -2.44 10.10
N GLY A 48 0.27 -2.09 9.38
CA GLY A 48 -0.15 -2.80 8.17
C GLY A 48 0.93 -2.81 7.09
N LEU A 49 1.56 -1.66 6.84
CA LEU A 49 2.66 -1.55 5.88
C LEU A 49 3.90 -2.33 6.33
N ASP A 50 4.25 -2.29 7.62
CA ASP A 50 5.37 -3.06 8.17
C ASP A 50 5.11 -4.57 8.05
N GLN A 51 3.86 -5.02 8.25
CA GLN A 51 3.47 -6.41 7.99
C GLN A 51 3.64 -6.75 6.52
N MET A 52 3.13 -5.93 5.60
CA MET A 52 3.24 -6.18 4.15
C MET A 52 4.71 -6.28 3.71
N ASN A 53 5.53 -5.31 4.11
CA ASN A 53 6.96 -5.29 3.77
C ASN A 53 7.71 -6.53 4.31
N ARG A 54 7.35 -7.04 5.51
CA ARG A 54 7.91 -8.30 6.02
C ARG A 54 7.60 -9.50 5.13
N HIS A 55 6.35 -9.63 4.67
CA HIS A 55 5.98 -10.73 3.77
C HIS A 55 6.69 -10.61 2.41
N GLU A 56 6.92 -9.38 1.94
CA GLU A 56 7.66 -9.11 0.70
C GLU A 56 9.15 -9.49 0.83
N GLU A 57 9.76 -9.34 2.01
CA GLU A 57 11.15 -9.76 2.29
C GLU A 57 11.33 -11.29 2.30
N GLU A 58 10.26 -12.05 2.50
CA GLU A 58 10.27 -13.52 2.49
C GLU A 58 10.17 -14.12 1.08
N ILE A 59 9.96 -13.28 0.05
CA ILE A 59 9.82 -13.72 -1.33
C ILE A 59 11.17 -14.20 -1.87
N VAL A 60 11.20 -15.47 -2.29
CA VAL A 60 12.35 -16.09 -2.95
C VAL A 60 12.02 -16.30 -4.42
N ALA A 61 12.84 -15.73 -5.31
CA ALA A 61 12.68 -15.84 -6.75
C ALA A 61 14.00 -16.18 -7.45
N ASP A 62 13.91 -16.77 -8.64
CA ASP A 62 15.07 -17.26 -9.40
C ASP A 62 15.99 -16.13 -9.90
N ASN A 63 15.43 -14.93 -10.14
CA ASN A 63 16.19 -13.77 -10.58
C ASN A 63 15.57 -12.46 -10.06
N PRO A 64 16.34 -11.34 -10.06
CA PRO A 64 15.87 -10.07 -9.51
C PRO A 64 14.64 -9.46 -10.19
N LEU A 65 14.45 -9.70 -11.50
CA LEU A 65 13.28 -9.19 -12.22
C LEU A 65 12.01 -9.93 -11.79
N GLU A 66 12.10 -11.25 -11.64
CA GLU A 66 11.01 -12.06 -11.12
C GLU A 66 10.72 -11.72 -9.65
N ALA A 67 11.75 -11.45 -8.84
CA ALA A 67 11.56 -10.96 -7.47
C ALA A 67 10.76 -9.65 -7.44
N LEU A 68 11.14 -8.66 -8.27
CA LEU A 68 10.42 -7.39 -8.38
C LEU A 68 8.97 -7.61 -8.84
N ARG A 69 8.75 -8.53 -9.79
CA ARG A 69 7.42 -8.89 -10.28
C ARG A 69 6.55 -9.47 -9.18
N GLN A 70 7.07 -10.42 -8.42
CA GLN A 70 6.33 -11.08 -7.34
C GLN A 70 5.99 -10.11 -6.21
N VAL A 71 6.93 -9.26 -5.79
CA VAL A 71 6.66 -8.18 -4.82
C VAL A 71 5.58 -7.23 -5.34
N SER A 72 5.66 -6.82 -6.61
CA SER A 72 4.68 -5.94 -7.24
C SER A 72 3.28 -6.57 -7.27
N TRP A 73 3.21 -7.87 -7.57
CA TRP A 73 1.95 -8.61 -7.53
C TRP A 73 1.40 -8.71 -6.11
N GLN A 74 2.23 -9.07 -5.12
CA GLN A 74 1.79 -9.15 -3.72
C GLN A 74 1.29 -7.81 -3.19
N ARG A 75 1.93 -6.70 -3.57
CA ARG A 75 1.47 -5.34 -3.22
C ARG A 75 0.09 -5.04 -3.80
N MET A 76 -0.18 -5.50 -5.02
CA MET A 76 -1.45 -5.26 -5.70
C MET A 76 -2.56 -6.23 -5.27
N ASN A 77 -2.23 -7.49 -4.99
CA ASN A 77 -3.18 -8.61 -4.79
C ASN A 77 -3.79 -8.68 -3.37
N GLY A 78 -3.87 -7.56 -2.67
CA GLY A 78 -4.63 -7.42 -1.43
C GLY A 78 -6.14 -7.30 -1.68
N ASP A 79 -6.92 -7.00 -0.62
CA ASP A 79 -8.33 -6.63 -0.77
C ASP A 79 -8.44 -5.26 -1.48
N PRO A 80 -8.90 -5.23 -2.75
CA PRO A 80 -8.89 -3.99 -3.52
C PRO A 80 -9.94 -3.00 -3.02
N GLN A 81 -11.07 -3.46 -2.45
CA GLN A 81 -12.10 -2.60 -1.89
C GLN A 81 -11.58 -1.91 -0.63
N LEU A 82 -11.00 -2.69 0.29
CA LEU A 82 -10.45 -2.18 1.54
C LEU A 82 -9.34 -1.17 1.27
N GLY A 83 -8.36 -1.54 0.43
CA GLY A 83 -7.23 -0.69 0.08
C GLY A 83 -7.65 0.62 -0.59
N THR A 84 -8.55 0.53 -1.58
CA THR A 84 -9.03 1.72 -2.32
C THR A 84 -9.84 2.66 -1.43
N ARG A 85 -10.76 2.14 -0.62
CA ARG A 85 -11.57 2.97 0.30
C ARG A 85 -10.70 3.68 1.32
N LEU A 86 -9.75 2.95 1.93
CA LEU A 86 -8.81 3.53 2.86
C LEU A 86 -7.91 4.59 2.20
N GLY A 87 -7.37 4.29 1.02
CA GLY A 87 -6.52 5.20 0.26
C GLY A 87 -7.22 6.51 -0.07
N PHE A 88 -8.44 6.45 -0.60
CA PHE A 88 -9.24 7.65 -0.87
C PHE A 88 -9.60 8.44 0.39
N PHE A 89 -9.95 7.75 1.49
CA PHE A 89 -10.16 8.42 2.77
C PHE A 89 -8.91 9.18 3.22
N LEU A 90 -7.75 8.52 3.23
CA LEU A 90 -6.47 9.12 3.66
C LEU A 90 -6.07 10.32 2.80
N VAL A 91 -6.21 10.21 1.47
CA VAL A 91 -5.94 11.31 0.54
C VAL A 91 -6.90 12.47 0.79
N ALA A 92 -8.20 12.23 0.85
CA ALA A 92 -9.20 13.28 1.10
C ALA A 92 -8.97 13.96 2.46
N GLU A 93 -8.64 13.19 3.50
CA GLU A 93 -8.40 13.70 4.84
C GLU A 93 -7.11 14.52 4.92
N SER A 94 -6.07 14.17 4.14
CA SER A 94 -4.78 14.88 4.12
C SER A 94 -4.89 16.34 3.68
N PHE A 95 -5.94 16.72 2.95
CA PHE A 95 -6.18 18.12 2.55
C PHE A 95 -6.59 19.02 3.71
N ARG A 96 -7.11 18.43 4.79
CA ARG A 96 -7.70 19.15 5.93
C ARG A 96 -7.12 18.75 7.28
N ASN A 97 -6.30 17.71 7.33
CA ASN A 97 -5.60 17.22 8.52
C ASN A 97 -4.10 17.13 8.27
N GLU A 98 -3.33 18.10 8.78
CA GLU A 98 -1.89 18.17 8.59
C GLU A 98 -1.15 16.98 9.20
N ALA A 99 -1.62 16.45 10.34
CA ALA A 99 -0.99 15.31 11.00
C ALA A 99 -1.08 14.05 10.10
N ILE A 100 -2.23 13.82 9.47
CA ILE A 100 -2.40 12.74 8.49
C ILE A 100 -1.50 12.96 7.27
N ARG A 101 -1.47 14.18 6.70
CA ARG A 101 -0.59 14.50 5.57
C ARG A 101 0.88 14.24 5.88
N LYS A 102 1.35 14.69 7.06
CA LYS A 102 2.71 14.45 7.53
C LYS A 102 2.99 12.96 7.72
N HIS A 103 2.02 12.22 8.26
CA HIS A 103 2.13 10.78 8.42
C HIS A 103 2.28 10.05 7.07
N LEU A 104 1.44 10.36 6.08
CA LEU A 104 1.54 9.78 4.74
C LEU A 104 2.91 10.08 4.09
N ASN A 105 3.42 11.30 4.23
CA ASN A 105 4.76 11.65 3.75
C ASN A 105 5.85 10.83 4.45
N ASN A 106 5.71 10.54 5.75
CA ASN A 106 6.64 9.70 6.49
C ASN A 106 6.54 8.22 6.12
N LEU A 107 5.40 7.76 5.58
CA LEU A 107 5.24 6.40 5.06
C LEU A 107 5.82 6.23 3.67
N ARG A 108 5.93 7.30 2.86
CA ARG A 108 6.43 7.22 1.48
C ARG A 108 7.72 6.40 1.35
N PRO A 109 8.79 6.60 2.15
CA PRO A 109 10.00 5.79 2.07
C PRO A 109 9.76 4.29 2.30
N LYS A 110 8.83 3.93 3.18
CA LYS A 110 8.45 2.52 3.42
C LYS A 110 7.67 1.93 2.24
N VAL A 111 6.85 2.74 1.58
CA VAL A 111 6.03 2.32 0.43
C VAL A 111 6.92 2.06 -0.78
N ILE A 112 7.77 3.02 -1.14
CA ILE A 112 8.65 2.93 -2.33
C ILE A 112 9.90 2.10 -2.08
N GLY A 113 10.34 2.01 -0.82
CA GLY A 113 11.61 1.40 -0.45
C GLY A 113 11.70 -0.08 -0.82
N VAL A 114 10.58 -0.80 -0.88
CA VAL A 114 10.58 -2.18 -1.36
C VAL A 114 10.97 -2.25 -2.84
N PHE A 115 10.36 -1.43 -3.69
CA PHE A 115 10.65 -1.41 -5.13
C PHE A 115 12.07 -0.91 -5.40
N LEU A 116 12.52 0.12 -4.66
CA LEU A 116 13.87 0.66 -4.77
C LEU A 116 14.94 -0.42 -4.61
N ARG A 117 14.85 -1.25 -3.57
CA ARG A 117 15.83 -2.33 -3.33
C ARG A 117 15.93 -3.30 -4.51
N HIS A 118 14.81 -3.66 -5.11
CA HIS A 118 14.80 -4.56 -6.27
C HIS A 118 15.30 -3.88 -7.55
N LEU A 119 15.02 -2.58 -7.73
CA LEU A 119 15.55 -1.81 -8.85
C LEU A 119 17.07 -1.60 -8.73
N GLU A 120 17.59 -1.40 -7.52
CA GLU A 120 19.04 -1.31 -7.26
C GLU A 120 19.73 -2.64 -7.62
N GLU A 121 19.09 -3.76 -7.32
CA GLU A 121 19.62 -5.07 -7.71
C GLU A 121 19.60 -5.28 -9.23
N LEU A 122 18.54 -4.85 -9.92
CA LEU A 122 18.47 -4.87 -11.38
C LEU A 122 19.55 -3.98 -12.02
N GLU A 123 19.88 -2.84 -11.40
CA GLU A 123 20.97 -1.98 -11.83
C GLU A 123 22.32 -2.66 -11.67
N ARG A 124 22.56 -3.32 -10.52
CA ARG A 124 23.81 -4.02 -10.22
C ARG A 124 24.13 -5.11 -11.25
N ILE A 125 23.11 -5.78 -11.79
CA ILE A 125 23.26 -6.81 -12.83
C ILE A 125 23.12 -6.27 -14.26
N GLY A 126 22.98 -4.95 -14.43
CA GLY A 126 22.94 -4.29 -15.73
C GLY A 126 21.62 -4.43 -16.50
N LEU A 127 20.53 -4.86 -15.86
CA LEU A 127 19.21 -5.04 -16.49
C LEU A 127 18.28 -3.83 -16.32
N ARG A 128 18.60 -2.86 -15.45
CA ARG A 128 17.79 -1.64 -15.29
C ARG A 128 18.04 -0.65 -16.43
N ALA A 129 16.97 -0.05 -16.94
CA ALA A 129 17.05 1.08 -17.87
C ALA A 129 17.60 2.35 -17.19
N GLU A 130 18.21 3.24 -17.98
CA GLU A 130 18.74 4.51 -17.47
C GLU A 130 17.63 5.43 -16.94
N GLY A 131 17.99 6.32 -16.01
CA GLY A 131 17.07 7.29 -15.40
C GLY A 131 17.06 7.25 -13.87
N ASP A 132 16.29 8.16 -13.28
CA ASP A 132 16.15 8.27 -11.82
C ASP A 132 15.40 7.05 -11.24
N ILE A 133 16.09 6.33 -10.36
CA ILE A 133 15.59 5.08 -9.76
C ILE A 133 14.40 5.31 -8.84
N VAL A 134 14.36 6.46 -8.14
CA VAL A 134 13.25 6.84 -7.26
C VAL A 134 12.00 7.06 -8.08
N SER A 135 12.10 7.79 -9.18
CA SER A 135 11.00 8.00 -10.12
C SER A 135 10.48 6.68 -10.69
N GLN A 136 11.35 5.73 -11.04
CA GLN A 136 10.92 4.40 -11.51
C GLN A 136 10.15 3.64 -10.44
N ALA A 137 10.60 3.68 -9.18
CA ALA A 137 9.88 3.05 -8.06
C ALA A 137 8.50 3.70 -7.81
N GLU A 138 8.41 5.03 -7.90
CA GLU A 138 7.14 5.76 -7.76
C GLU A 138 6.18 5.45 -8.89
N ILE A 139 6.65 5.44 -10.15
CA ILE A 139 5.83 5.09 -11.30
C ILE A 139 5.27 3.67 -11.15
N LEU A 140 6.10 2.70 -10.72
CA LEU A 140 5.62 1.35 -10.47
C LEU A 140 4.51 1.33 -9.40
N ASN A 141 4.73 1.99 -8.26
CA ASN A 141 3.72 2.11 -7.22
C ASN A 141 2.41 2.73 -7.73
N ASP A 142 2.48 3.80 -8.51
CA ASP A 142 1.34 4.51 -9.05
C ASP A 142 0.57 3.69 -10.09
N LEU A 143 1.29 2.92 -10.93
CA LEU A 143 0.67 1.96 -11.83
C LEU A 143 -0.14 0.92 -11.05
N LEU A 144 0.46 0.27 -10.05
CA LEU A 144 -0.21 -0.76 -9.24
C LEU A 144 -1.42 -0.19 -8.50
N THR A 145 -1.28 0.98 -7.88
CA THR A 145 -2.35 1.64 -7.12
C THR A 145 -3.50 2.10 -8.03
N SER A 146 -3.20 2.67 -9.20
CA SER A 146 -4.24 3.08 -10.14
C SER A 146 -4.98 1.87 -10.76
N ALA A 147 -4.35 0.70 -10.82
CA ALA A 147 -4.99 -0.55 -11.26
C ALA A 147 -6.16 -0.94 -10.36
N THR A 148 -5.91 -0.99 -9.05
CA THR A 148 -6.91 -1.37 -8.05
C THR A 148 -8.04 -0.35 -7.99
N HIS A 149 -7.72 0.95 -8.04
CA HIS A 149 -8.72 2.02 -8.13
C HIS A 149 -9.64 1.84 -9.34
N SER A 150 -9.06 1.61 -10.52
CA SER A 150 -9.81 1.43 -11.76
C SER A 150 -10.75 0.22 -11.71
N LEU A 151 -10.32 -0.88 -11.10
CA LEU A 151 -11.14 -2.08 -10.92
C LEU A 151 -12.30 -1.87 -9.94
N VAL A 152 -12.04 -1.19 -8.83
CA VAL A 152 -13.09 -0.86 -7.85
C VAL A 152 -14.14 0.07 -8.46
N ILE A 153 -13.71 1.12 -9.17
CA ILE A 153 -14.62 2.07 -9.84
C ILE A 153 -15.49 1.37 -10.89
N ARG A 154 -14.93 0.42 -11.64
CA ARG A 154 -15.67 -0.35 -12.64
C ARG A 154 -16.56 -1.44 -12.03
N GLY A 155 -16.40 -1.74 -10.75
CA GLY A 155 -17.11 -2.85 -10.10
C GLY A 155 -16.66 -4.23 -10.56
N THR A 156 -15.42 -4.35 -11.06
CA THR A 156 -14.90 -5.59 -11.70
C THR A 156 -13.67 -6.14 -11.00
N ALA A 157 -13.53 -5.98 -9.69
CA ALA A 157 -12.31 -6.36 -8.96
C ALA A 157 -12.20 -7.88 -8.68
N GLY A 158 -12.56 -8.73 -9.65
CA GLY A 158 -12.36 -10.17 -9.57
C GLY A 158 -10.90 -10.57 -9.76
N ALA A 159 -10.53 -11.78 -9.33
CA ALA A 159 -9.16 -12.28 -9.40
C ALA A 159 -8.60 -12.30 -10.84
N ALA A 160 -9.44 -12.65 -11.82
CA ALA A 160 -9.04 -12.69 -13.22
C ALA A 160 -8.78 -11.27 -13.77
N GLU A 161 -9.61 -10.30 -13.40
CA GLU A 161 -9.44 -8.89 -13.78
C GLU A 161 -8.20 -8.29 -13.11
N MET A 162 -7.96 -8.58 -11.83
CA MET A 162 -6.76 -8.17 -11.09
C MET A 162 -5.49 -8.64 -11.79
N ALA A 163 -5.42 -9.93 -12.13
CA ALA A 163 -4.27 -10.49 -12.85
C ALA A 163 -4.07 -9.81 -14.21
N ARG A 164 -5.14 -9.60 -14.99
CA ARG A 164 -5.05 -8.92 -16.30
C ARG A 164 -4.54 -7.48 -16.19
N GLU A 165 -5.05 -6.72 -15.23
CA GLU A 165 -4.63 -5.33 -15.02
C GLU A 165 -3.18 -5.24 -14.50
N PHE A 166 -2.75 -6.22 -13.69
CA PHE A 166 -1.36 -6.35 -13.27
C PHE A 166 -0.45 -6.62 -14.46
N GLU A 167 -0.68 -7.67 -15.26
CA GLU A 167 0.18 -7.99 -16.41
C GLU A 167 0.29 -6.81 -17.37
N THR A 168 -0.83 -6.13 -17.64
CA THR A 168 -0.85 -4.97 -18.53
C THR A 168 0.10 -3.86 -18.06
N ARG A 169 0.07 -3.54 -16.78
CA ARG A 169 0.92 -2.49 -16.18
C ARG A 169 2.35 -2.94 -15.96
N TRP A 170 2.54 -4.20 -15.58
CA TRP A 170 3.85 -4.81 -15.46
C TRP A 170 4.60 -4.78 -16.79
N HIS A 171 3.94 -5.13 -17.90
CA HIS A 171 4.51 -5.01 -19.24
C HIS A 171 4.81 -3.56 -19.62
N ALA A 172 3.94 -2.61 -19.28
CA ALA A 172 4.19 -1.19 -19.52
C ALA A 172 5.40 -0.68 -18.73
N PHE A 173 5.52 -1.07 -17.46
CA PHE A 173 6.65 -0.75 -16.60
C PHE A 173 7.97 -1.35 -17.14
N CYS A 174 7.97 -2.63 -17.53
CA CYS A 174 9.17 -3.27 -18.07
C CYS A 174 9.71 -2.54 -19.30
N ARG A 175 8.84 -2.02 -20.18
CA ARG A 175 9.26 -1.25 -21.37
C ARG A 175 9.99 0.06 -21.05
N ILE A 176 9.78 0.62 -19.87
CA ILE A 176 10.40 1.90 -19.46
C ILE A 176 11.55 1.71 -18.47
N ALA A 177 11.57 0.61 -17.73
CA ALA A 177 12.47 0.43 -16.58
C ALA A 177 13.46 -0.73 -16.73
N VAL A 178 13.31 -1.59 -17.74
CA VAL A 178 14.16 -2.77 -17.97
C VAL A 178 14.78 -2.71 -19.38
N LYS A 179 16.04 -3.15 -19.50
CA LYS A 179 16.80 -3.22 -20.75
C LYS A 179 16.52 -4.49 -21.54
#